data_AF-A0A357TED9-F1
#
_entry.id   AF-A0A357TED9-F1
#
_cell.length_a   1.000
_cell.length_b   1.000
_cell.length_c   1.000
_cell.angle_alpha   90.00
_cell.angle_beta   90.00
_cell.angle_gamma   90.00
#
_symmetry.space_group_name_H-M   'P 1'
#
loop_
_entity.id
_entity.type
_entity.pdbx_description
1 polymer ?
#
loop_
_entity_poly.entity_id
_entity_poly.type
_entity_poly.pdbx_seq_one_letter_code
_entity_poly.pdbx_strand_id
1 'polypeptide(L)'
;FDPFPYNGGVTTGDSFWMGLPVLCLEGDTYVSRQGVMQNRCLGLGAFIAGDTGEFIEKAMQISNNADLLLQLRQNLRGMLQQSALMDYDGYATEFKTMLERWWAKRCAENQALGQAD
;
A
#
# COMPACT_ATOMS: atom_id res chain seq x y z
N PHE A 1 -4.49 9.74 11.11
CA PHE A 1 -5.35 8.62 10.71
C PHE A 1 -5.73 8.81 9.26
N ASP A 2 -6.00 7.73 8.54
CA ASP A 2 -6.38 7.75 7.13
C ASP A 2 -7.88 8.02 6.98
N PRO A 3 -8.35 8.90 6.06
CA PRO A 3 -9.77 9.09 5.83
C PRO A 3 -10.46 7.82 5.29
N PHE A 4 -11.76 7.69 5.57
CA PHE A 4 -12.61 6.59 5.13
C PHE A 4 -13.94 7.15 4.62
N PRO A 5 -14.55 6.61 3.53
CA PRO A 5 -14.21 5.39 2.79
C PRO A 5 -13.15 5.57 1.69
N TYR A 6 -12.57 6.77 1.57
CA TYR A 6 -11.54 7.07 0.57
C TYR A 6 -10.23 7.41 1.28
N ASN A 7 -9.29 6.48 1.25
CA ASN A 7 -7.98 6.65 1.86
C ASN A 7 -7.13 7.69 1.11
N GLY A 8 -6.15 8.25 1.82
CA GLY A 8 -5.02 8.88 1.18
C GLY A 8 -4.18 7.86 0.39
N GLY A 9 -3.54 8.33 -0.66
CA GLY A 9 -2.51 7.59 -1.39
C GLY A 9 -1.17 8.26 -1.23
N VAL A 10 -0.99 9.39 -1.93
CA VAL A 10 0.24 10.20 -1.88
C VAL A 10 0.43 10.84 -0.51
N THR A 11 -0.61 11.46 0.04
CA THR A 11 -0.56 12.14 1.35
C THR A 11 -0.24 11.19 2.51
N THR A 12 -0.66 9.93 2.41
CA THR A 12 -0.31 8.87 3.37
C THR A 12 1.17 8.50 3.22
N GLY A 13 1.67 8.39 1.99
CA GLY A 13 3.10 8.25 1.69
C GLY A 13 3.96 9.41 2.23
N ASP A 14 3.51 10.66 2.04
CA ASP A 14 4.18 11.85 2.59
C ASP A 14 4.24 11.80 4.12
N SER A 15 3.16 11.34 4.75
CA SER A 15 3.11 11.15 6.21
C SER A 15 4.19 10.16 6.67
N PHE A 16 4.32 9.02 5.99
CA PHE A 16 5.37 8.04 6.29
C PHE A 16 6.78 8.61 6.08
N TRP A 17 6.99 9.34 4.99
CA TRP A 17 8.26 10.03 4.72
C TRP A 17 8.63 11.04 5.81
N MET A 18 7.64 11.66 6.44
CA MET A 18 7.81 12.59 7.55
C MET A 18 7.86 11.92 8.94
N GLY A 19 7.87 10.59 9.00
CA GLY A 19 7.93 9.85 10.26
C GLY A 19 6.60 9.76 11.01
N LEU A 20 5.47 9.92 10.32
CA LEU A 20 4.14 9.88 10.92
C LEU A 20 3.45 8.56 10.57
N PRO A 21 3.26 7.64 11.53
CA PRO A 21 2.50 6.42 11.28
C PRO A 21 1.01 6.74 11.09
N VAL A 22 0.33 5.97 10.25
CA VAL A 22 -1.07 6.21 9.86
C VAL A 22 -1.91 4.98 10.15
N LEU A 23 -2.84 5.11 11.11
CA LEU A 23 -3.89 4.13 11.36
C LEU A 23 -4.98 4.23 10.28
N CYS A 24 -5.37 3.11 9.67
CA CYS A 24 -6.41 3.04 8.64
C CYS A 24 -7.50 2.00 8.98
N LEU A 25 -8.69 2.19 8.42
CA LEU A 25 -9.80 1.24 8.45
C LEU A 25 -9.85 0.49 7.12
N GLU A 26 -9.80 -0.84 7.16
CA GLU A 26 -9.87 -1.72 6.00
C GLU A 26 -11.33 -1.82 5.50
N GLY A 27 -11.59 -1.37 4.27
CA GLY A 27 -12.88 -1.51 3.61
C GLY A 27 -12.89 -2.53 2.47
N ASP A 28 -14.04 -2.61 1.79
CA ASP A 28 -14.29 -3.59 0.72
C ASP A 28 -13.96 -3.07 -0.70
N THR A 29 -13.57 -1.80 -0.83
CA THR A 29 -13.31 -1.16 -2.13
C THR A 29 -11.83 -0.86 -2.33
N TYR A 30 -11.39 -0.75 -3.58
CA TYR A 30 -10.00 -0.36 -3.88
C TYR A 30 -9.56 0.94 -3.17
N VAL A 31 -10.42 1.97 -3.18
CA VAL A 31 -10.11 3.29 -2.60
C VAL A 31 -10.09 3.29 -1.06
N SER A 32 -10.69 2.29 -0.42
CA SER A 32 -10.63 2.09 1.04
C SER A 32 -9.50 1.16 1.50
N ARG A 33 -8.59 0.79 0.58
CA ARG A 33 -7.52 -0.18 0.83
C ARG A 33 -6.13 0.33 0.44
N GLN A 34 -5.99 1.58 0.04
CA GLN A 34 -4.66 2.15 -0.30
C GLN A 34 -3.78 2.25 0.95
N GLY A 35 -4.29 2.83 2.05
CA GLY A 35 -3.55 2.90 3.31
C GLY A 35 -3.27 1.51 3.91
N VAL A 36 -4.21 0.57 3.74
CA VAL A 36 -4.04 -0.85 4.13
C VAL A 36 -2.84 -1.47 3.42
N MET A 37 -2.75 -1.32 2.10
CA MET A 37 -1.64 -1.83 1.30
C MET A 37 -0.31 -1.22 1.74
N GLN A 38 -0.26 0.11 1.91
CA GLN A 38 0.98 0.78 2.28
C GLN A 38 1.45 0.37 3.69
N ASN A 39 0.54 0.25 4.66
CA ASN A 39 0.85 -0.26 6.00
C ASN A 39 1.40 -1.70 5.95
N ARG A 40 0.85 -2.57 5.08
CA ARG A 40 1.38 -3.93 4.90
C ARG A 40 2.80 -3.92 4.32
N CYS A 41 3.09 -3.07 3.33
CA CYS A 41 4.44 -2.91 2.78
C CYS A 41 5.47 -2.43 3.80
N LEU A 42 5.04 -1.66 4.81
CA LEU A 42 5.88 -1.15 5.89
C LEU A 42 5.94 -2.08 7.12
N GLY A 43 5.26 -3.22 7.09
CA GLY A 43 5.16 -4.12 8.25
C GLY A 43 4.29 -3.57 9.40
N LEU A 44 3.51 -2.52 9.15
CA LEU A 44 2.64 -1.86 10.13
C LEU A 44 1.24 -2.49 10.21
N GLY A 45 1.16 -3.83 10.23
CA GLY A 45 -0.13 -4.53 10.33
C GLY A 45 -0.94 -4.15 11.58
N ALA A 46 -0.26 -3.75 12.66
CA ALA A 46 -0.92 -3.25 13.88
C ALA A 46 -1.68 -1.92 13.67
N PHE A 47 -1.41 -1.19 12.58
CA PHE A 47 -2.06 0.07 12.20
C PHE A 47 -3.21 -0.11 11.20
N ILE A 48 -3.71 -1.34 11.05
CA ILE A 48 -4.85 -1.68 10.20
C ILE A 48 -5.97 -2.20 11.11
N ALA A 49 -7.13 -1.56 11.06
CA ALA A 49 -8.34 -2.02 11.74
C ALA A 49 -9.31 -2.65 10.74
N GLY A 50 -9.98 -3.74 11.11
CA GLY A 50 -11.01 -4.40 10.32
C GLY A 50 -12.42 -3.83 10.50
N ASP A 51 -12.66 -3.13 11.61
CA ASP A 51 -13.92 -2.43 11.87
C ASP A 51 -13.71 -1.17 12.74
N THR A 52 -14.79 -0.39 12.92
CA THR A 52 -14.77 0.85 13.69
C THR A 52 -14.43 0.65 15.16
N GLY A 53 -14.82 -0.47 15.76
CA GLY A 53 -14.51 -0.80 17.16
C GLY A 53 -13.01 -1.03 17.33
N GLU A 54 -12.45 -1.91 16.51
CA GLU A 54 -11.01 -2.18 16.47
C GLU A 54 -10.21 -0.90 16.15
N PHE A 55 -10.73 -0.03 15.28
CA PHE A 55 -10.09 1.25 14.96
C PHE A 55 -9.96 2.13 16.20
N ILE A 56 -11.02 2.26 17.00
CA ILE A 56 -11.00 3.04 18.25
C ILE A 56 -10.03 2.42 19.25
N GLU A 57 -10.07 1.10 19.41
CA GLU A 57 -9.16 0.37 20.32
C GLU A 57 -7.69 0.58 19.95
N LYS A 58 -7.34 0.39 18.68
CA LYS A 58 -5.98 0.64 18.19
C LYS A 58 -5.58 2.10 18.35
N ALA A 59 -6.47 3.04 18.04
CA ALA A 59 -6.19 4.46 18.20
C ALA A 59 -5.81 4.78 19.66
N MET A 60 -6.54 4.23 20.63
CA MET A 60 -6.23 4.38 22.06
C MET A 60 -4.91 3.70 22.44
N GLN A 61 -4.65 2.49 21.97
CA GLN A 61 -3.41 1.77 22.28
C GLN A 61 -2.19 2.51 21.72
N ILE A 62 -2.26 2.97 20.47
CA ILE A 62 -1.19 3.70 19.79
C ILE A 62 -0.95 5.05 20.47
N SER A 63 -2.01 5.81 20.78
CA SER A 63 -1.87 7.14 21.38
C SER A 63 -1.27 7.11 22.78
N ASN A 64 -1.46 6.02 23.52
CA ASN A 64 -0.91 5.82 24.86
C ASN A 64 0.51 5.21 24.86
N ASN A 65 1.09 4.89 23.70
CA ASN A 65 2.41 4.29 23.60
C ASN A 65 3.43 5.27 22.99
N ALA A 66 3.95 6.17 23.84
CA ALA A 66 4.90 7.19 23.41
C ALA A 66 6.21 6.61 22.86
N ASP A 67 6.70 5.50 23.43
CA ASP A 67 7.94 4.85 23.00
C ASP A 67 7.80 4.27 21.58
N LEU A 68 6.68 3.60 21.30
CA LEU A 68 6.36 3.13 19.94
C LEU A 68 6.32 4.30 18.95
N LEU A 69 5.64 5.39 19.29
CA LEU A 69 5.52 6.55 18.40
C LEU A 69 6.88 7.22 18.16
N LEU A 70 7.74 7.30 19.18
CA LEU A 70 9.10 7.82 19.04
C LEU A 70 9.95 6.94 18.12
N GLN A 71 9.90 5.61 18.32
CA GLN A 71 10.60 4.66 17.46
C GLN A 71 10.14 4.77 16.00
N LEU A 72 8.82 4.84 15.76
CA LEU A 72 8.29 5.00 14.41
C LEU A 72 8.74 6.33 13.81
N ARG A 73 8.67 7.44 14.57
CA ARG A 73 9.13 8.75 14.09
C ARG A 73 10.58 8.75 13.64
N GLN A 74 11.45 8.00 14.32
CA GLN A 74 12.87 7.91 13.99
C GLN A 74 13.15 7.00 12.79
N ASN A 75 12.39 5.92 12.61
CA ASN A 75 12.75 4.84 11.69
C ASN A 75 11.90 4.77 10.42
N LEU A 76 10.69 5.33 10.42
CA LEU A 76 9.69 5.09 9.37
C LEU A 76 10.12 5.55 7.98
N ARG A 77 10.91 6.63 7.88
CA ARG A 77 11.50 7.03 6.60
C ARG A 77 12.44 5.95 6.05
N GLY A 78 13.32 5.41 6.89
CA GLY A 78 14.22 4.32 6.51
C GLY A 78 13.45 3.05 6.15
N MET A 79 12.40 2.72 6.91
CA MET A 79 11.50 1.62 6.58
C MET A 79 10.83 1.80 5.22
N LEU A 80 10.36 3.01 4.90
CA LEU A 80 9.75 3.33 3.61
C LEU A 80 10.75 3.20 2.45
N GLN A 81 11.97 3.71 2.62
CA GLN A 81 13.05 3.60 1.63
C GLN A 81 13.44 2.15 1.34
N GLN A 82 13.30 1.25 2.32
CA GLN A 82 13.61 -0.17 2.18
C GLN A 82 12.39 -1.03 1.79
N SER A 83 11.20 -0.44 1.73
CA SER A 83 9.96 -1.15 1.44
C SER A 83 9.74 -1.35 -0.05
N ALA A 84 8.86 -2.30 -0.39
CA ALA A 84 8.40 -2.52 -1.76
C ALA A 84 7.76 -1.27 -2.41
N LEU A 85 7.33 -0.28 -1.61
CA LEU A 85 6.79 0.99 -2.14
C LEU A 85 7.85 1.84 -2.84
N MET A 86 9.14 1.63 -2.53
CA MET A 86 10.27 2.36 -3.12
C MET A 86 11.19 1.45 -3.96
N ASP A 87 10.80 0.19 -4.18
CA ASP A 87 11.48 -0.70 -5.12
C ASP A 87 11.06 -0.38 -6.56
N TYR A 88 11.58 0.72 -7.09
CA TYR A 88 11.24 1.21 -8.42
C TYR A 88 11.70 0.23 -9.52
N ASP A 89 12.88 -0.36 -9.36
CA ASP A 89 13.46 -1.29 -10.34
C ASP A 89 12.71 -2.62 -10.38
N GLY A 90 12.34 -3.16 -9.20
CA GLY A 90 11.49 -4.33 -9.07
C GLY A 90 10.13 -4.11 -9.71
N TYR A 91 9.47 -2.99 -9.36
CA TYR A 91 8.17 -2.64 -9.96
C TYR A 91 8.25 -2.48 -11.49
N ALA A 92 9.25 -1.77 -12.00
CA ALA A 92 9.43 -1.56 -13.44
C ALA A 92 9.65 -2.89 -14.18
N THR A 93 10.41 -3.81 -13.58
CA THR A 93 10.69 -5.14 -14.14
C THR A 93 9.42 -6.00 -14.20
N GLU A 94 8.66 -6.04 -13.11
CA GLU A 94 7.39 -6.78 -13.05
C GLU A 94 6.36 -6.21 -14.03
N PHE A 95 6.23 -4.89 -14.07
CA PHE A 95 5.31 -4.19 -14.96
C PHE A 95 5.66 -4.45 -16.43
N LYS A 96 6.93 -4.32 -16.81
CA LYS A 96 7.41 -4.65 -18.16
C LYS A 96 7.07 -6.10 -18.52
N THR A 97 7.37 -7.04 -17.63
CA THR A 97 7.13 -8.47 -17.86
C THR A 97 5.65 -8.75 -18.10
N MET A 98 4.75 -8.10 -17.36
CA MET A 98 3.31 -8.20 -17.56
C MET A 98 2.90 -7.66 -18.94
N LEU A 99 3.41 -6.50 -19.34
CA LEU A 99 3.12 -5.92 -20.65
C LEU A 99 3.57 -6.81 -21.80
N GLU A 100 4.79 -7.37 -21.72
CA GLU A 100 5.32 -8.30 -22.73
C GLU A 100 4.44 -9.55 -22.85
N ARG A 101 3.97 -10.10 -21.72
CA ARG A 101 3.05 -11.25 -21.70
C ARG A 101 1.71 -10.93 -22.37
N TRP A 102 1.13 -9.78 -22.07
CA TRP A 102 -0.15 -9.37 -22.67
C TRP A 102 -0.01 -9.09 -24.16
N TRP A 103 1.10 -8.47 -24.56
CA TRP A 103 1.40 -8.24 -25.96
C TRP A 103 1.54 -9.54 -26.74
N ALA A 104 2.34 -10.50 -26.23
CA ALA A 104 2.50 -11.81 -26.84
C ALA A 104 1.16 -12.54 -27.00
N LYS A 105 0.30 -12.50 -25.97
CA LYS A 105 -1.07 -13.05 -26.03
C LYS A 105 -1.87 -12.42 -27.18
N ARG A 106 -1.87 -11.08 -27.27
CA ARG A 106 -2.61 -10.35 -28.31
C ARG A 106 -2.11 -10.66 -29.72
N CYS A 107 -0.79 -10.80 -29.91
CA CYS A 107 -0.21 -11.18 -31.19
C CYS A 107 -0.66 -12.58 -31.64
N ALA A 108 -0.67 -13.54 -30.72
CA ALA A 108 -1.14 -14.91 -31.01
C ALA A 108 -2.62 -14.94 -31.41
N GLU A 109 -3.47 -14.20 -30.69
CA GLU A 109 -4.90 -14.07 -31.02
C GLU A 109 -5.12 -13.46 -32.41
N ASN A 110 -4.34 -12.44 -32.78
CA ASN A 110 -4.43 -11.83 -34.12
C ASN A 110 -3.97 -12.76 -35.24
N GLN A 111 -2.92 -13.55 -35.03
CA GLN A 111 -2.46 -14.53 -36.03
C GLN A 111 -3.49 -15.63 -36.26
N ALA A 112 -4.18 -16.09 -35.20
CA ALA A 112 -5.24 -17.08 -35.31
C ALA A 112 -6.46 -16.55 -36.09
N LEU A 113 -6.82 -15.27 -35.90
CA LEU A 113 -7.90 -14.63 -36.65
C LEU A 113 -7.57 -14.48 -38.14
N GLY A 114 -6.34 -14.07 -38.47
CA GLY A 114 -5.91 -13.91 -39.87
C GLY A 114 -5.65 -15.22 -40.64
N GLN A 115 -5.68 -16.38 -39.97
CA GLN A 115 -5.60 -17.71 -40.60
C GLN A 115 -6.99 -18.34 -40.82
N ALA A 116 -8.06 -17.73 -40.30
CA ALA A 116 -9.44 -18.18 -40.44
C ALA A 116 -10.18 -17.52 -41.62
N ASP A 117 -9.52 -16.59 -42.32
CA ASP A 117 -9.95 -15.94 -43.57
C ASP A 117 -9.19 -16.52 -44.78
#